data_AF-A0A523GTD7-F1
#
_entry.id   AF-A0A523GTD7-F1
#
_cell.length_a   1.000
_cell.length_b   1.000
_cell.length_c   1.000
_cell.angle_alpha   90.00
_cell.angle_beta   90.00
_cell.angle_gamma   90.00
#
_symmetry.space_group_name_H-M   'P 1'
#
loop_
_entity.id
_entity.type
_entity.pdbx_description
1 polymer ?
#
loop_
_entity_poly.entity_id
_entity_poly.type
_entity_poly.pdbx_seq_one_letter_code
_entity_poly.pdbx_strand_id
1 'polypeptide(L)'
;MIKFLKSSQMVVSLGVIGSFWLIYPGAMVIFASTVGLAYAAASVGAIRDHRIAIWVAFVFSIVTAVLAALGVNRFMRNGFDFLAGNFDQHSGIYLPPYLFLAISIGAALVVVLHLASWHWVVRGRQKDNM
;
A
#
# COMPACT_ATOMS: atom_id res chain seq x y z
N MET A 1 -11.14 -10.23 12.41
CA MET A 1 -9.90 -10.23 11.60
C MET A 1 -10.14 -9.92 10.12
N ILE A 2 -10.96 -10.69 9.39
CA ILE A 2 -11.17 -10.48 7.93
C ILE A 2 -11.79 -9.11 7.60
N LYS A 3 -12.79 -8.64 8.37
CA LYS A 3 -13.36 -7.28 8.18
C LYS A 3 -12.31 -6.18 8.38
N PHE A 4 -11.44 -6.35 9.37
CA PHE A 4 -10.34 -5.41 9.65
C PHE A 4 -9.33 -5.39 8.50
N LEU A 5 -8.87 -6.56 8.04
CA LEU A 5 -7.99 -6.71 6.87
C LEU A 5 -8.50 -5.93 5.65
N LYS A 6 -9.76 -6.18 5.27
CA LYS A 6 -10.40 -5.56 4.11
C LYS A 6 -10.51 -4.04 4.25
N SER A 7 -10.87 -3.57 5.45
CA SER A 7 -10.94 -2.14 5.77
C SER A 7 -9.56 -1.48 5.70
N SER A 8 -8.54 -2.09 6.33
CA SER A 8 -7.16 -1.60 6.28
C SER A 8 -6.63 -1.55 4.85
N GLN A 9 -6.91 -2.55 4.03
CA GLN A 9 -6.52 -2.56 2.62
C GLN A 9 -7.15 -1.41 1.84
N MET A 10 -8.45 -1.15 2.06
CA MET A 10 -9.13 -0.02 1.43
C MET A 10 -8.49 1.32 1.84
N VAL A 11 -8.27 1.52 3.15
CA VAL A 11 -7.62 2.73 3.68
C VAL A 11 -6.22 2.92 3.08
N VAL A 12 -5.42 1.86 3.02
CA VAL A 12 -4.07 1.92 2.41
C VAL A 12 -4.17 2.24 0.92
N SER A 13 -5.10 1.62 0.17
CA SER A 13 -5.26 1.90 -1.26
C SER A 13 -5.64 3.36 -1.54
N LEU A 14 -6.53 3.93 -0.74
CA LEU A 14 -6.89 5.36 -0.84
C LEU A 14 -5.74 6.26 -0.41
N GLY A 15 -5.02 5.88 0.64
CA GLY A 15 -3.82 6.59 1.11
C GLY A 15 -2.70 6.63 0.07
N VAL A 16 -2.51 5.54 -0.69
CA VAL A 16 -1.57 5.46 -1.82
C VAL A 16 -1.96 6.46 -2.91
N ILE A 17 -3.24 6.51 -3.30
CA ILE A 17 -3.72 7.50 -4.28
C ILE A 17 -3.42 8.91 -3.78
N GLY A 18 -3.87 9.26 -2.58
CA GLY A 18 -3.65 10.59 -2.01
C GLY A 18 -2.17 10.97 -1.92
N SER A 19 -1.32 10.01 -1.54
CA SER A 19 0.13 10.23 -1.44
C SER A 19 0.78 10.44 -2.80
N PHE A 20 0.35 9.72 -3.85
CA PHE A 20 0.87 9.92 -5.20
C PHE A 20 0.59 11.30 -5.76
N TRP A 21 -0.56 11.90 -5.41
CA TRP A 21 -0.87 13.29 -5.75
C TRP A 21 0.08 14.30 -5.10
N LEU A 22 0.63 13.97 -3.93
CA LEU A 22 1.58 14.83 -3.21
C LEU A 22 3.03 14.58 -3.63
N ILE A 23 3.35 13.39 -4.13
CA ILE A 23 4.71 12.99 -4.51
C ILE A 23 5.03 13.36 -5.97
N TYR A 24 4.11 13.09 -6.89
CA TYR A 24 4.39 13.16 -8.33
C TYR A 24 3.68 14.33 -9.01
N PRO A 25 4.40 15.23 -9.68
CA PRO A 25 3.78 16.22 -10.56
C PRO A 25 3.51 15.66 -11.97
N GLY A 26 2.55 16.27 -12.67
CA GLY A 26 2.33 16.07 -14.10
C GLY A 26 1.84 14.66 -14.49
N ALA A 27 2.29 14.15 -15.65
CA ALA A 27 1.76 12.89 -16.21
C ALA A 27 1.97 11.66 -15.32
N MET A 28 3.01 11.66 -14.46
CA MET A 28 3.25 10.58 -13.51
C MET A 28 2.12 10.43 -12.48
N VAL A 29 1.43 11.51 -12.11
CA VAL A 29 0.28 11.45 -11.20
C VAL A 29 -0.89 10.70 -11.82
N ILE A 30 -1.09 10.82 -13.13
CA ILE A 30 -2.19 10.16 -13.86
C ILE A 30 -1.94 8.66 -13.91
N PHE A 31 -0.71 8.26 -14.26
CA PHE A 31 -0.32 6.86 -14.26
C PHE A 31 -0.46 6.25 -12.85
N ALA A 32 0.11 6.92 -11.84
CA ALA A 32 0.07 6.46 -10.46
C ALA A 32 -1.38 6.39 -9.92
N SER A 33 -2.23 7.35 -10.30
CA SER A 33 -3.66 7.34 -9.96
C SER A 33 -4.40 6.20 -10.63
N THR A 34 -4.10 5.88 -11.89
CA THR A 34 -4.72 4.76 -12.60
C THR A 34 -4.42 3.43 -11.91
N VAL A 35 -3.15 3.22 -11.53
CA VAL A 35 -2.74 2.04 -10.76
C VAL A 35 -3.39 2.03 -9.37
N GLY A 36 -3.43 3.18 -8.69
CA GLY A 36 -4.08 3.31 -7.39
C GLY A 36 -5.58 3.02 -7.43
N LEU A 37 -6.28 3.49 -8.47
CA LEU A 37 -7.70 3.21 -8.70
C LEU A 37 -7.94 1.72 -8.98
N ALA A 38 -7.06 1.07 -9.75
CA ALA A 38 -7.13 -0.38 -9.95
C ALA A 38 -6.98 -1.15 -8.62
N TYR A 39 -6.07 -0.70 -7.74
CA TYR A 39 -5.91 -1.27 -6.42
C TYR A 39 -7.15 -1.02 -5.51
N ALA A 40 -7.72 0.18 -5.55
CA ALA A 40 -8.95 0.49 -4.83
C ALA A 40 -10.13 -0.36 -5.32
N ALA A 41 -10.29 -0.51 -6.65
CA ALA A 41 -11.31 -1.36 -7.24
C ALA A 41 -11.16 -2.84 -6.83
N ALA A 42 -9.92 -3.36 -6.84
CA ALA A 42 -9.62 -4.69 -6.33
C ALA A 42 -9.97 -4.81 -4.83
N SER A 43 -9.74 -3.75 -4.05
CA SER A 43 -10.09 -3.71 -2.63
C SER A 43 -11.58 -3.71 -2.37
N VAL A 44 -12.37 -2.97 -3.16
CA VAL A 44 -13.84 -3.03 -3.14
C VAL A 44 -14.33 -4.43 -3.51
N GLY A 45 -13.74 -5.05 -4.53
CA GLY A 45 -14.04 -6.45 -4.90
C GLY A 45 -13.72 -7.44 -3.77
N ALA A 46 -12.61 -7.22 -3.07
CA ALA A 46 -12.22 -8.03 -1.90
C ALA A 46 -13.20 -7.86 -0.73
N ILE A 47 -13.76 -6.66 -0.53
CA ILE A 47 -14.82 -6.43 0.47
C ILE A 47 -16.03 -7.32 0.19
N ARG A 48 -16.42 -7.44 -1.09
CA ARG A 48 -17.54 -8.28 -1.58
C ARG A 48 -17.21 -9.78 -1.65
N ASP A 49 -16.10 -10.23 -1.06
CA ASP A 49 -15.68 -11.65 -1.02
C ASP A 49 -15.41 -12.30 -2.39
N HIS A 50 -15.12 -11.48 -3.42
CA HIS A 50 -14.67 -12.03 -4.70
C HIS A 50 -13.22 -12.52 -4.59
N ARG A 51 -13.01 -13.84 -4.69
CA ARG A 51 -11.69 -14.48 -4.50
C ARG A 51 -10.60 -13.92 -5.41
N ILE A 52 -10.92 -13.69 -6.68
CA ILE A 52 -9.96 -13.13 -7.65
C ILE A 52 -9.56 -11.73 -7.20
N ALA A 53 -10.50 -10.91 -6.75
CA ALA A 53 -10.22 -9.55 -6.27
C ALA A 53 -9.36 -9.55 -4.99
N ILE A 54 -9.56 -10.51 -4.08
CA ILE A 54 -8.71 -10.68 -2.89
C ILE A 54 -7.25 -10.93 -3.31
N TRP A 55 -7.03 -11.88 -4.24
CA TRP A 55 -5.69 -12.17 -4.74
C TRP A 55 -5.05 -10.98 -5.46
N VAL A 56 -5.81 -10.33 -6.34
CA VAL A 56 -5.33 -9.15 -7.07
C VAL A 56 -4.95 -8.04 -6.10
N ALA A 57 -5.78 -7.76 -5.08
CA ALA A 57 -5.49 -6.74 -4.10
C ALA A 57 -4.30 -7.10 -3.20
N PHE A 58 -4.11 -8.38 -2.89
CA PHE A 58 -2.90 -8.85 -2.21
C PHE A 58 -1.63 -8.61 -3.03
N VAL A 59 -1.66 -8.92 -4.33
CA VAL A 59 -0.52 -8.64 -5.24
C VAL A 59 -0.23 -7.14 -5.29
N PHE A 60 -1.26 -6.30 -5.42
CA PHE A 60 -1.08 -4.84 -5.36
C PHE A 60 -0.47 -4.39 -4.04
N SER A 61 -0.89 -4.99 -2.91
CA SER A 61 -0.31 -4.70 -1.59
C SER A 61 1.19 -5.01 -1.55
N ILE A 62 1.61 -6.18 -2.07
CA ILE A 62 3.03 -6.58 -2.13
C ILE A 62 3.82 -5.61 -3.00
N VAL A 63 3.36 -5.38 -4.24
CA VAL A 63 4.06 -4.51 -5.18
C VAL A 63 4.18 -3.10 -4.62
N THR A 64 3.12 -2.57 -4.01
CA THR A 64 3.13 -1.26 -3.36
C THR A 64 4.14 -1.20 -2.23
N ALA A 65 4.18 -2.22 -1.35
CA ALA A 65 5.13 -2.28 -0.24
C ALA A 65 6.58 -2.30 -0.75
N VAL A 66 6.88 -3.14 -1.75
CA VAL A 66 8.22 -3.27 -2.33
C VAL A 66 8.67 -1.97 -3.00
N LEU A 67 7.83 -1.40 -3.88
CA LEU A 67 8.18 -0.16 -4.59
C LEU A 67 8.34 1.03 -3.62
N ALA A 68 7.49 1.12 -2.61
CA ALA A 68 7.60 2.17 -1.60
C ALA A 68 8.86 2.01 -0.75
N ALA A 69 9.20 0.79 -0.34
CA ALA A 69 10.46 0.50 0.36
C ALA A 69 11.69 0.84 -0.49
N LEU A 70 11.66 0.55 -1.79
CA LEU A 70 12.72 0.97 -2.71
C LEU A 70 12.85 2.49 -2.79
N GLY A 71 11.72 3.21 -2.77
CA GLY A 71 11.68 4.68 -2.67
C GLY A 71 12.35 5.18 -1.40
N VAL A 72 11.97 4.64 -0.22
CA VAL A 72 12.60 4.96 1.07
C VAL A 72 14.09 4.70 1.04
N ASN A 73 14.52 3.53 0.58
CA ASN A 73 15.94 3.16 0.48
C ASN A 73 16.71 4.11 -0.44
N ARG A 74 16.11 4.57 -1.55
CA ARG A 74 16.73 5.57 -2.42
C ARG A 74 16.95 6.89 -1.68
N PHE A 75 15.99 7.36 -0.88
CA PHE A 75 16.15 8.58 -0.09
C PHE A 75 17.24 8.45 0.99
N MET A 76 17.25 7.33 1.74
CA MET A 76 18.32 7.06 2.72
C MET A 76 19.70 7.06 2.07
N ARG A 77 19.86 6.38 0.92
CA ARG A 77 21.13 6.33 0.17
C ARG A 77 21.57 7.70 -0.37
N ASN A 78 20.64 8.61 -0.58
CA ASN A 78 20.91 9.99 -0.99
C ASN A 78 21.13 10.93 0.21
N GLY A 79 21.24 10.41 1.43
CA GLY A 79 21.54 11.20 2.63
C GLY A 79 20.32 11.89 3.26
N PHE A 80 19.11 11.38 3.04
CA PHE A 80 17.94 11.87 3.77
C PHE A 80 17.93 11.34 5.21
N ASP A 81 17.92 12.24 6.19
CA ASP A 81 17.71 11.89 7.60
C ASP A 81 16.20 11.93 7.90
N PHE A 82 15.61 10.76 8.17
CA PHE A 82 14.20 10.62 8.51
C PHE A 82 13.83 11.17 9.90
N LEU A 83 14.80 11.34 10.80
CA LEU A 83 14.58 11.92 12.12
C LEU A 83 14.62 13.45 12.05
N ALA A 84 15.60 14.01 11.34
CA ALA A 84 15.69 15.46 11.11
C ALA A 84 14.70 15.98 10.05
N GLY A 85 14.26 15.10 9.15
CA GLY A 85 13.31 15.38 8.08
C GLY A 85 13.85 16.17 6.92
N ASN A 86 15.17 16.20 6.76
CA ASN A 86 15.86 16.94 5.72
C ASN A 86 17.07 16.18 5.19
N PHE A 87 17.70 16.75 4.16
CA PHE A 87 19.03 16.37 3.71
C PHE A 87 20.03 17.28 4.41
N ASP A 88 21.24 16.77 4.72
CA ASP A 88 22.29 17.45 5.50
C ASP A 88 22.61 18.91 5.10
N GLN A 89 22.21 19.36 3.91
CA GLN A 89 22.47 20.70 3.38
C GLN A 89 21.21 21.53 3.07
N HIS A 90 20.02 21.03 3.36
CA HIS A 90 18.76 21.69 3.05
C HIS A 90 17.99 22.04 4.32
N SER A 91 17.55 23.30 4.43
CA SER A 91 16.64 23.71 5.48
C SER A 91 15.18 23.36 5.10
N GLY A 92 14.40 22.93 6.09
CA GLY A 92 12.98 22.61 5.94
C GLY A 92 12.68 21.11 5.86
N ILE A 93 11.40 20.76 6.08
CA ILE A 93 10.95 19.37 6.10
C ILE A 93 10.60 18.92 4.68
N TYR A 94 11.28 17.88 4.20
CA TYR A 94 10.97 17.25 2.92
C TYR A 94 9.93 16.16 3.12
N LEU A 95 8.71 16.42 2.66
CA LEU A 95 7.55 15.54 2.84
C LEU A 95 7.60 14.22 2.03
N PRO A 96 8.04 14.17 0.77
CA PRO A 96 7.92 12.96 -0.05
C PRO A 96 8.54 11.68 0.55
N PRO A 97 9.74 11.70 1.16
CA PRO A 97 10.30 10.52 1.84
C PRO A 97 9.37 9.94 2.90
N TYR A 98 8.72 10.79 3.70
CA TYR A 98 7.77 10.36 4.73
C TYR A 98 6.52 9.70 4.15
N LEU A 99 6.01 10.22 3.02
CA LEU A 99 4.87 9.62 2.33
C LEU A 99 5.22 8.23 1.80
N PHE A 100 6.40 8.04 1.21
CA PHE A 100 6.88 6.72 0.81
C PHE A 100 7.02 5.77 2.00
N LEU A 101 7.53 6.26 3.13
CA LEU A 101 7.64 5.47 4.36
C LEU A 101 6.27 5.03 4.89
N ALA A 102 5.31 5.96 4.96
CA ALA A 102 3.94 5.67 5.40
C ALA A 102 3.25 4.64 4.49
N ILE A 103 3.38 4.80 3.16
CA ILE A 103 2.87 3.82 2.19
C ILE A 103 3.52 2.46 2.40
N SER A 104 4.85 2.41 2.56
CA SER A 104 5.61 1.17 2.75
C SER A 104 5.13 0.41 3.99
N ILE A 105 4.99 1.11 5.12
CA ILE A 105 4.53 0.50 6.38
C ILE A 105 3.08 0.03 6.26
N GLY A 106 2.19 0.88 5.73
CA GLY A 106 0.78 0.54 5.58
C GLY A 106 0.56 -0.68 4.67
N ALA A 107 1.23 -0.70 3.52
CA ALA A 107 1.13 -1.83 2.59
C ALA A 107 1.75 -3.11 3.16
N ALA A 108 2.90 -3.03 3.84
CA ALA A 108 3.52 -4.18 4.51
C ALA A 108 2.60 -4.76 5.60
N LEU A 109 1.94 -3.90 6.40
CA LEU A 109 0.97 -4.34 7.39
C LEU A 109 -0.19 -5.12 6.75
N VAL A 110 -0.74 -4.62 5.64
CA VAL A 110 -1.80 -5.31 4.90
C VAL A 110 -1.33 -6.66 4.38
N VAL A 111 -0.10 -6.76 3.88
CA VAL A 111 0.50 -8.03 3.45
C VAL A 111 0.60 -9.02 4.62
N VAL A 112 1.11 -8.58 5.77
CA VAL A 112 1.20 -9.42 6.97
C VAL A 112 -0.17 -9.89 7.44
N LEU A 113 -1.17 -9.00 7.43
CA LEU A 113 -2.54 -9.36 7.79
C LEU A 113 -3.14 -10.36 6.79
N HIS A 114 -2.82 -10.28 5.50
CA HIS A 114 -3.24 -11.28 4.50
C HIS A 114 -2.62 -12.64 4.80
N LEU A 115 -1.32 -12.68 5.10
CA LEU A 115 -0.62 -13.91 5.43
C LEU A 115 -1.15 -14.53 6.74
N ALA A 116 -1.40 -13.71 7.76
CA ALA A 116 -1.96 -14.17 9.04
C ALA A 116 -3.41 -14.67 8.91
N SER A 117 -4.19 -14.07 8.02
CA SER A 117 -5.57 -14.46 7.75
C SER A 117 -5.71 -15.54 6.66
N TRP A 118 -4.59 -15.94 6.03
CA TRP A 118 -4.56 -16.86 4.89
C TRP A 118 -5.38 -18.12 5.11
N HIS A 119 -5.18 -18.70 6.28
CA HIS A 119 -5.84 -19.93 6.69
C HIS A 119 -7.37 -19.83 6.70
N TRP A 120 -7.90 -18.67 7.09
CA TRP A 120 -9.34 -18.43 7.16
C TRP A 120 -9.94 -18.17 5.78
N VAL A 121 -9.19 -17.51 4.90
CA VAL A 121 -9.55 -17.31 3.49
C VAL A 121 -9.59 -18.63 2.73
N VAL A 122 -8.72 -19.58 3.06
CA VAL A 122 -8.69 -20.92 2.45
C VAL A 122 -9.72 -21.87 3.10
N ARG A 123 -9.83 -21.90 4.44
CA ARG A 123 -10.72 -22.83 5.18
C ARG A 123 -12.19 -22.47 5.15
N GLY A 124 -12.59 -21.21 4.95
CA GLY A 124 -14.01 -20.84 4.82
C GLY A 124 -14.75 -21.68 3.77
N ARG A 125 -14.06 -22.10 2.71
CA ARG A 125 -14.58 -23.00 1.67
C ARG A 125 -14.97 -24.41 2.13
N GLN A 126 -14.33 -24.95 3.17
CA GLN A 126 -14.55 -26.35 3.53
C GLN A 126 -15.92 -26.55 4.21
N LYS A 127 -16.50 -25.47 4.78
CA LYS A 127 -17.81 -25.48 5.40
C LYS A 127 -18.97 -25.20 4.44
N ASP A 128 -18.73 -24.46 3.35
CA ASP A 128 -19.80 -24.13 2.38
C ASP A 128 -19.95 -25.19 1.28
N ASN A 129 -18.98 -26.10 1.14
CA ASN A 129 -19.00 -27.23 0.21
C ASN A 129 -19.33 -28.58 0.87
N MET A 130 -19.75 -28.57 2.15
CA MET A 130 -20.31 -29.71 2.89
C MET A 130 -21.78 -29.42 3.17
#